data_AF-A2TC51-F1
#
_entry.id   AF-A2TC51-F1
#
_cell.length_a   1.000
_cell.length_b   1.000
_cell.length_c   1.000
_cell.angle_alpha   90.00
_cell.angle_beta   90.00
_cell.angle_gamma   90.00
#
_symmetry.space_group_name_H-M   'P 1'
#
loop_
_entity.id
_entity.type
_entity.pdbx_description
1 polymer ?
#
loop_
_entity_poly.entity_id
_entity_poly.type
_entity_poly.pdbx_seq_one_letter_code
_entity_poly.pdbx_strand_id
1 'polypeptide(L)'
;MAEKFEFKELLNVAGVIGAARWKPTHVGPTIAPPELVEFGGDITRDRAERMMGHAEAGGLAIYGIGQLSYQRAPVDKTVVYPIDAYYAHGQYTSVIATLNRVAVLLDNKAKVDVQDMVRKMVLVDN
;
A
#
# COMPACT_ATOMS: atom_id res chain seq x y z
N MET A 1 2.92 -4.43 -22.32
CA MET A 1 2.27 -4.76 -21.04
C MET A 1 3.32 -4.58 -19.96
N ALA A 2 3.01 -3.88 -18.87
CA ALA A 2 3.96 -3.76 -17.76
C ALA A 2 4.23 -5.16 -17.18
N GLU A 3 5.48 -5.43 -16.81
CA GLU A 3 5.90 -6.67 -16.17
C GLU A 3 5.11 -6.85 -14.86
N LYS A 4 4.44 -7.99 -14.69
CA LYS A 4 3.69 -8.28 -13.46
C LYS A 4 4.68 -8.71 -12.39
N PHE A 5 4.48 -8.23 -11.17
CA PHE A 5 5.28 -8.63 -10.00
C PHE A 5 4.44 -9.55 -9.12
N GLU A 6 4.96 -10.71 -8.73
CA GLU A 6 4.17 -11.60 -7.88
C GLU A 6 4.16 -11.09 -6.42
N PHE A 7 3.01 -11.18 -5.75
CA PHE A 7 2.88 -10.74 -4.35
C PHE A 7 3.95 -11.37 -3.45
N LYS A 8 4.23 -12.66 -3.64
CA LYS A 8 5.20 -13.42 -2.83
C LYS A 8 6.63 -12.93 -3.02
N GLU A 9 6.97 -12.33 -4.16
CA GLU A 9 8.30 -11.78 -4.40
C GLU A 9 8.59 -10.56 -3.51
N LEU A 10 7.55 -9.85 -3.04
CA LEU A 10 7.72 -8.76 -2.07
C LEU A 10 8.34 -9.26 -0.77
N LEU A 11 8.01 -10.49 -0.37
CA LEU A 11 8.50 -11.11 0.88
C LEU A 11 9.99 -11.46 0.82
N ASN A 12 10.56 -11.54 -0.39
CA ASN A 12 11.98 -11.84 -0.58
C ASN A 12 12.86 -10.59 -0.51
N VAL A 13 12.26 -9.39 -0.46
CA VAL A 13 13.01 -8.13 -0.38
C VAL A 13 13.56 -7.96 1.03
N ALA A 14 14.87 -7.77 1.15
CA ALA A 14 15.53 -7.56 2.43
C ALA A 14 14.91 -6.37 3.18
N GLY A 15 14.54 -6.58 4.44
CA GLY A 15 13.88 -5.57 5.28
C GLY A 15 12.35 -5.64 5.27
N VAL A 16 11.74 -6.48 4.43
CA VAL A 16 10.31 -6.79 4.52
C VAL A 16 10.06 -7.80 5.64
N ILE A 17 9.26 -7.39 6.62
CA ILE A 17 8.79 -8.27 7.70
C ILE A 17 7.56 -9.03 7.23
N GLY A 18 6.66 -8.37 6.51
CA GLY A 18 5.48 -9.02 5.95
C GLY A 18 4.72 -8.12 5.00
N ALA A 19 3.75 -8.70 4.31
CA ALA A 19 2.93 -8.00 3.34
C ALA A 19 1.47 -8.48 3.40
N ALA A 20 0.56 -7.65 2.91
CA ALA A 20 -0.85 -7.98 2.76
C ALA A 20 -1.40 -7.40 1.45
N ARG A 21 -2.30 -8.13 0.81
CA ARG A 21 -3.10 -7.72 -0.34
C ARG A 21 -4.58 -7.90 -0.02
N TRP A 22 -5.42 -6.96 -0.42
CA TRP A 22 -6.83 -6.96 -0.06
C TRP A 22 -7.74 -6.41 -1.16
N LYS A 23 -9.01 -6.75 -1.06
CA LYS A 23 -10.08 -6.06 -1.79
C LYS A 23 -10.53 -4.84 -1.00
N PRO A 24 -10.78 -3.71 -1.67
CA PRO A 24 -11.09 -2.46 -1.00
C PRO A 24 -12.43 -2.49 -0.28
N THR A 25 -12.63 -1.54 0.63
CA THR A 25 -13.96 -1.14 1.06
C THR A 25 -14.76 -0.72 -0.17
N HIS A 26 -15.98 -1.24 -0.29
CA HIS A 26 -16.88 -0.89 -1.37
C HIS A 26 -18.26 -0.53 -0.85
N VAL A 27 -18.94 0.34 -1.59
CA VAL A 27 -20.30 0.77 -1.27
C VAL A 27 -21.26 -0.21 -1.94
N GLY A 28 -21.96 -0.98 -1.12
CA GLY A 28 -23.13 -1.77 -1.52
C GLY A 28 -24.39 -1.28 -0.80
N PRO A 29 -25.36 -2.15 -0.51
CA PRO A 29 -26.49 -1.84 0.38
C PRO A 29 -26.05 -1.40 1.79
N THR A 30 -24.84 -1.79 2.20
CA THR A 30 -24.12 -1.32 3.39
C THR A 30 -22.65 -1.06 3.02
N ILE A 31 -21.90 -0.35 3.87
CA ILE A 31 -20.45 -0.21 3.71
C ILE A 31 -19.80 -1.55 4.04
N ALA A 32 -19.24 -2.22 3.04
CA ALA A 32 -18.54 -3.48 3.24
C ALA A 32 -17.07 -3.22 3.64
N PRO A 33 -16.56 -3.86 4.72
CA PRO A 33 -15.17 -3.69 5.13
C PRO A 33 -14.19 -4.26 4.08
N PRO A 34 -12.90 -3.86 4.10
CA PRO A 34 -11.90 -4.46 3.22
C PRO A 34 -11.73 -5.95 3.56
N GLU A 35 -11.43 -6.77 2.54
CA GLU A 35 -11.28 -8.22 2.67
C GLU A 35 -9.83 -8.62 2.39
N LEU A 36 -9.16 -9.25 3.37
CA LEU A 36 -7.80 -9.75 3.21
C LEU A 36 -7.80 -10.92 2.21
N VAL A 37 -7.07 -10.76 1.11
CA VAL A 37 -6.98 -11.78 0.05
C VAL A 37 -5.75 -12.66 0.27
N GLU A 38 -4.60 -12.04 0.49
CA GLU A 38 -3.32 -12.74 0.63
C GLU A 38 -2.44 -12.00 1.64
N PHE A 39 -1.67 -12.75 2.43
CA PHE A 39 -0.66 -12.19 3.32
C PHE A 39 0.52 -13.15 3.47
N GLY A 40 1.67 -12.65 3.89
CA GLY A 40 2.83 -13.49 4.16
C GLY A 40 3.96 -12.74 4.86
N GLY A 41 5.07 -13.44 5.05
CA GLY A 41 6.20 -13.01 5.88
C GLY A 41 6.04 -13.44 7.33
N ASP A 42 6.81 -12.82 8.21
CA ASP A 42 6.80 -13.06 9.66
C ASP A 42 5.72 -12.23 10.35
N ILE A 43 4.47 -12.37 9.89
CA ILE A 43 3.30 -11.73 10.48
C ILE A 43 2.14 -12.72 10.62
N THR A 44 1.35 -12.55 11.68
CA THR A 44 0.12 -13.31 11.88
C THR A 44 -1.00 -12.77 11.01
N ARG A 45 -2.05 -13.58 10.80
CA ARG A 45 -3.28 -13.15 10.12
C ARG A 45 -3.92 -11.93 10.79
N ASP A 46 -4.03 -11.92 12.12
CA ASP A 46 -4.53 -10.77 12.89
C ASP A 46 -3.72 -9.49 12.59
N ARG A 47 -2.39 -9.61 12.58
CA ARG A 47 -1.52 -8.47 12.29
C ARG A 47 -1.72 -7.97 10.85
N ALA A 48 -1.86 -8.89 9.89
CA ALA A 48 -2.15 -8.56 8.49
C ALA A 48 -3.50 -7.85 8.34
N GLU A 49 -4.55 -8.34 9.00
CA GLU A 49 -5.90 -7.72 8.96
C GLU A 49 -5.91 -6.31 9.58
N ARG A 50 -5.19 -6.10 10.69
CA ARG A 50 -5.04 -4.75 11.27
C ARG A 50 -4.26 -3.81 10.36
N MET A 51 -3.16 -4.29 9.77
CA MET A 51 -2.39 -3.51 8.80
C MET A 51 -3.23 -3.14 7.59
N MET A 52 -3.97 -4.10 7.02
CA MET A 52 -4.93 -3.89 5.93
C MET A 52 -5.98 -2.83 6.30
N GLY A 53 -6.63 -2.96 7.47
CA GLY A 53 -7.68 -2.02 7.89
C GLY A 53 -7.17 -0.59 8.01
N HIS A 54 -5.97 -0.41 8.59
CA HIS A 54 -5.33 0.91 8.65
C HIS A 54 -4.89 1.41 7.27
N ALA A 55 -4.38 0.50 6.42
CA ALA A 55 -3.95 0.82 5.07
C ALA A 55 -5.12 1.25 4.17
N GLU A 56 -6.27 0.59 4.30
CA GLU A 56 -7.50 0.95 3.62
C GLU A 56 -7.97 2.34 4.01
N ALA A 57 -8.09 2.59 5.32
CA ALA A 57 -8.55 3.88 5.83
C ALA A 57 -7.62 5.04 5.43
N GLY A 58 -6.30 4.84 5.56
CA GLY A 58 -5.31 5.82 5.09
C GLY A 58 -5.38 6.03 3.58
N GLY A 59 -5.46 4.95 2.81
CA GLY A 59 -5.60 4.98 1.36
C GLY A 59 -6.82 5.77 0.89
N LEU A 60 -7.97 5.64 1.56
CA LEU A 60 -9.17 6.43 1.23
C LEU A 60 -8.97 7.93 1.43
N ALA A 61 -8.26 8.36 2.48
CA ALA A 61 -7.90 9.76 2.67
C ALA A 61 -6.94 10.25 1.57
N ILE A 62 -5.94 9.44 1.21
CA ILE A 62 -4.98 9.74 0.14
C ILE A 62 -5.68 9.81 -1.23
N TYR A 63 -6.68 8.96 -1.50
CA TYR A 63 -7.51 9.07 -2.71
C TYR A 63 -8.20 10.43 -2.81
N GLY A 64 -8.75 10.93 -1.70
CA GLY A 64 -9.35 12.27 -1.64
C GLY A 64 -8.33 13.37 -1.98
N ILE A 65 -7.13 13.30 -1.40
CA ILE A 65 -6.03 14.23 -1.70
C ILE A 65 -5.61 14.13 -3.17
N GLY A 66 -5.53 12.91 -3.72
CA GLY A 66 -5.21 12.66 -5.12
C GLY A 66 -6.21 13.30 -6.07
N GLN A 67 -7.50 13.22 -5.75
CA GLN A 67 -8.56 13.87 -6.54
C GLN A 67 -8.44 15.40 -6.54
N LEU A 68 -8.15 16.00 -5.39
CA LEU A 68 -7.92 17.45 -5.29
C LEU A 68 -6.65 17.87 -6.06
N SER A 69 -5.60 17.06 -5.96
CA SER A 69 -4.32 17.29 -6.66
C SER A 69 -4.50 17.19 -8.18
N TYR A 70 -5.28 16.23 -8.66
CA TYR A 70 -5.60 16.08 -10.08
C TYR A 70 -6.21 17.35 -10.68
N GLN A 71 -7.17 17.97 -9.96
CA GLN A 71 -7.83 19.20 -10.42
C GLN A 71 -6.86 20.38 -10.58
N ARG A 72 -5.75 20.38 -9.84
CA ARG A 72 -4.73 21.45 -9.86
C ARG A 72 -3.53 21.12 -10.75
N ALA A 73 -3.28 19.84 -11.05
CA ALA A 73 -2.13 19.38 -11.83
C ALA A 73 -1.91 20.06 -13.21
N PRO A 74 -2.96 20.52 -13.94
CA PRO A 74 -2.75 21.26 -15.19
C PRO A 74 -2.04 22.61 -14.99
N VAL A 75 -2.22 23.25 -13.84
CA VAL A 75 -1.75 24.63 -13.57
C VAL A 75 -0.70 24.72 -12.45
N ASP A 76 -0.55 23.68 -11.64
CA ASP A 76 0.43 23.59 -10.56
C ASP A 76 1.22 22.29 -10.71
N LYS A 77 2.54 22.40 -10.93
CA LYS A 77 3.44 21.25 -11.09
C LYS A 77 4.01 20.73 -9.77
N THR A 78 3.72 21.39 -8.67
CA THR A 78 4.20 21.01 -7.33
C THR A 78 3.25 20.05 -6.61
N VAL A 79 2.03 19.86 -7.13
CA VAL A 79 1.07 18.89 -6.57
C VAL A 79 1.53 17.45 -6.78
N VAL A 80 1.28 16.62 -5.78
CA VAL A 80 1.63 15.19 -5.80
C VAL A 80 0.55 14.44 -6.57
N TYR A 81 0.73 14.31 -7.89
CA TYR A 81 -0.18 13.57 -8.77
C TYR A 81 0.56 12.98 -9.99
N PRO A 82 0.28 11.72 -10.39
CA PRO A 82 -0.56 10.73 -9.72
C PRO A 82 0.05 10.25 -8.40
N ILE A 83 -0.79 9.78 -7.47
CA ILE A 83 -0.34 9.19 -6.21
C ILE A 83 -0.41 7.67 -6.34
N ASP A 84 0.74 7.00 -6.24
CA ASP A 84 0.82 5.54 -6.35
C ASP A 84 0.74 4.84 -4.98
N ALA A 85 1.28 5.50 -3.96
CA ALA A 85 1.41 4.96 -2.61
C ALA A 85 1.57 6.06 -1.56
N TYR A 86 1.47 5.68 -0.30
CA TYR A 86 1.95 6.48 0.83
C TYR A 86 2.84 5.64 1.75
N TYR A 87 3.68 6.35 2.51
CA TYR A 87 4.62 5.76 3.47
C TYR A 87 4.34 6.33 4.85
N ALA A 88 4.07 5.44 5.81
CA ALA A 88 3.92 5.78 7.22
C ALA A 88 5.14 5.26 7.99
N HIS A 89 5.94 6.18 8.53
CA HIS A 89 7.11 5.85 9.33
C HIS A 89 6.76 5.73 10.81
N GLY A 90 6.93 4.55 11.40
CA GLY A 90 6.81 4.33 12.84
C GLY A 90 8.16 4.32 13.53
N GLN A 91 8.19 4.17 14.86
CA GLN A 91 9.44 4.09 15.62
C GLN A 91 10.28 2.86 15.26
N TYR A 92 9.65 1.71 15.07
CA TYR A 92 10.34 0.42 14.86
C TYR A 92 10.07 -0.20 13.49
N THR A 93 8.87 0.02 12.96
CA THR A 93 8.45 -0.51 11.67
C THR A 93 7.78 0.59 10.87
N SER A 94 7.88 0.50 9.55
CA SER A 94 7.17 1.39 8.64
C SER A 94 6.21 0.61 7.76
N VAL A 95 5.17 1.27 7.27
CA VAL A 95 4.23 0.68 6.31
C VAL A 95 4.27 1.49 5.02
N ILE A 96 4.47 0.80 3.91
CA ILE A 96 4.14 1.33 2.58
C ILE A 96 2.78 0.73 2.21
N ALA A 97 1.88 1.55 1.69
CA ALA A 97 0.61 1.06 1.14
C ALA A 97 0.36 1.71 -0.22
N THR A 98 0.08 0.90 -1.23
CA THR A 98 -0.29 1.36 -2.57
C THR A 98 -1.79 1.59 -2.68
N LEU A 99 -2.18 2.43 -3.64
CA LEU A 99 -3.59 2.57 -4.00
C LEU A 99 -4.15 1.29 -4.66
N ASN A 100 -3.27 0.41 -5.18
CA ASN A 100 -3.65 -0.92 -5.65
C ASN A 100 -3.86 -1.97 -4.54
N ARG A 101 -4.06 -1.52 -3.29
CA ARG A 101 -4.43 -2.35 -2.12
C ARG A 101 -3.42 -3.46 -1.81
N VAL A 102 -2.15 -3.08 -1.83
CA VAL A 102 -1.02 -3.88 -1.32
C VAL A 102 -0.31 -3.05 -0.26
N ALA A 103 0.08 -3.69 0.84
CA ALA A 103 0.82 -3.08 1.92
C ALA A 103 2.00 -3.96 2.31
N VAL A 104 3.12 -3.31 2.62
CA VAL A 104 4.35 -3.94 3.08
C VAL A 104 4.75 -3.33 4.41
N LEU A 105 5.04 -4.19 5.38
CA LEU A 105 5.62 -3.85 6.67
C LEU A 105 7.15 -3.98 6.60
N LEU A 106 7.86 -2.90 6.89
CA LEU A 106 9.32 -2.83 6.87
C LEU A 106 9.91 -2.81 8.27
N ASP A 107 11.06 -3.44 8.45
CA ASP A 107 11.95 -3.23 9.60
C ASP A 107 12.77 -1.95 9.38
N ASN A 108 12.63 -0.98 10.29
CA ASN A 108 13.37 0.28 10.20
C ASN A 108 14.87 0.13 10.42
N LYS A 109 15.34 -1.02 10.92
CA LYS A 109 16.79 -1.32 11.00
C LYS A 109 17.40 -1.64 9.65
N ALA A 110 16.59 -2.05 8.67
CA ALA A 110 17.04 -2.34 7.32
C ALA A 110 17.00 -1.09 6.44
N LYS A 111 18.01 -0.92 5.58
CA LYS A 111 18.00 0.11 4.55
C LYS A 111 17.24 -0.39 3.34
N VAL A 112 15.99 0.04 3.21
CA VAL A 112 15.11 -0.31 2.08
C VAL A 112 14.97 0.89 1.17
N ASP A 113 15.14 0.68 -0.14
CA ASP A 113 14.77 1.68 -1.14
C ASP A 113 13.24 1.73 -1.27
N VAL A 114 12.63 2.73 -0.64
CA VAL A 114 11.18 2.91 -0.62
C VAL A 114 10.63 3.19 -2.03
N GLN A 115 11.39 3.88 -2.89
CA GLN A 115 10.91 4.20 -4.24
C GLN A 115 10.87 2.95 -5.10
N ASP A 116 11.93 2.14 -5.07
CA ASP A 116 11.96 0.85 -5.74
C ASP A 116 10.90 -0.11 -5.19
N MET A 117 10.69 -0.13 -3.87
CA MET A 117 9.64 -0.94 -3.25
C MET A 117 8.23 -0.53 -3.75
N VAL A 118 7.92 0.77 -3.80
CA VAL A 118 6.64 1.25 -4.34
C VAL A 118 6.46 0.80 -5.80
N ARG A 119 7.50 0.91 -6.63
CA ARG A 119 7.45 0.47 -8.05
C ARG A 119 7.14 -1.02 -8.18
N LYS A 120 7.68 -1.87 -7.32
CA LYS A 120 7.35 -3.31 -7.28
C LYS A 120 5.91 -3.55 -6.82
N MET A 121 5.49 -2.87 -5.76
CA MET A 121 4.16 -3.07 -5.16
C MET A 121 3.02 -2.67 -6.11
N VAL A 122 3.17 -1.63 -6.94
CA VAL A 122 2.12 -1.24 -7.91
C VAL A 122 1.96 -2.23 -9.07
N LEU A 123 2.96 -3.08 -9.31
CA LEU A 123 2.93 -4.11 -10.36
C LEU A 123 2.33 -5.43 -9.87
N VAL A 124 1.98 -5.54 -8.58
CA VAL A 124 1.24 -6.68 -8.04
C VAL A 124 -0.19 -6.63 -8.55
N ASP A 125 -0.64 -7.73 -9.14
CA ASP A 125 -2.01 -7.86 -9.68
C ASP A 125 -3.02 -7.91 -8.53
N ASN A 126 -4.11 -7.14 -8.64
CA ASN A 126 -5.15 -7.09 -7.62
C ASN A 126 -6.52 -7.49 -8.13
#